data_AF-A0A3A0UDQ8-F1
#
_entry.id   AF-A0A3A0UDQ8-F1
#
_cell.length_a   1.000
_cell.length_b   1.000
_cell.length_c   1.000
_cell.angle_alpha   90.00
_cell.angle_beta   90.00
_cell.angle_gamma   90.00
#
_symmetry.space_group_name_H-M   'P 1'
#
loop_
_entity.id
_entity.type
_entity.pdbx_description
1 polymer ?
#
loop_
_entity_poly.entity_id
_entity_poly.type
_entity_poly.pdbx_seq_one_letter_code
_entity_poly.pdbx_strand_id
1 'polypeptide(L)'
;LKLFPEIAPKTVKNFVELSKQGYYNGITFHRVINDFMVQGGDPTATGMGGESIYGEPFEDEFSKEAFNIYGALSMANAGPHTNGSQFFIVQMNEVPESMLSQLADGGWPEPIVKAYAETGGTPWLDQKHTVFGQLIEGKDTLED
;
A
#
# COMPACT_ATOMS: atom_id res chain seq x y z
N LEU A 1 -4.61 -2.53 -12.20
CA LEU A 1 -4.58 -1.68 -10.98
C LEU A 1 -5.69 -0.65 -11.04
N LYS A 2 -6.36 -0.36 -9.92
CA LYS A 2 -7.28 0.79 -9.78
C LYS A 2 -6.69 1.72 -8.73
N LEU A 3 -6.57 3.01 -9.05
CA LEU A 3 -6.08 4.04 -8.13
C LEU A 3 -7.26 4.81 -7.53
N PHE A 4 -7.04 5.46 -6.38
CA PHE A 4 -8.08 6.16 -5.61
C PHE A 4 -7.81 7.67 -5.52
N PRO A 5 -7.91 8.44 -6.62
CA PRO A 5 -7.57 9.86 -6.62
C PRO A 5 -8.50 10.71 -5.74
N GLU A 6 -9.73 10.27 -5.48
CA GLU A 6 -10.65 10.96 -4.58
C GLU A 6 -10.33 10.72 -3.09
N ILE A 7 -9.61 9.62 -2.79
CA ILE A 7 -9.25 9.23 -1.42
C ILE A 7 -7.85 9.74 -1.07
N ALA A 8 -6.88 9.56 -1.97
CA ALA A 8 -5.48 9.93 -1.79
C ALA A 8 -4.98 10.74 -3.00
N PRO A 9 -5.52 11.95 -3.25
CA PRO A 9 -5.24 12.74 -4.45
C PRO A 9 -3.76 13.05 -4.64
N LYS A 10 -3.03 13.42 -3.58
CA LYS A 10 -1.62 13.77 -3.66
C LYS A 10 -0.76 12.54 -3.92
N THR A 11 -1.07 11.43 -3.26
CA THR A 11 -0.38 10.15 -3.42
C THR A 11 -0.57 9.59 -4.82
N VAL A 12 -1.81 9.59 -5.32
CA VAL A 12 -2.10 9.13 -6.69
C VAL A 12 -1.42 10.03 -7.72
N LYS A 13 -1.46 11.36 -7.53
CA LYS A 13 -0.73 12.29 -8.41
C LYS A 13 0.77 12.00 -8.42
N ASN A 14 1.38 11.80 -7.25
CA ASN A 14 2.79 11.44 -7.12
C ASN A 14 3.13 10.17 -7.90
N PHE A 15 2.42 9.08 -7.63
CA PHE A 15 2.65 7.79 -8.26
C PHE A 15 2.48 7.85 -9.79
N VAL A 16 1.42 8.51 -10.28
CA VAL A 16 1.13 8.61 -11.71
C VAL A 16 2.16 9.47 -12.43
N GLU A 17 2.56 10.61 -11.88
CA GLU A 17 3.54 11.49 -12.53
C GLU A 17 4.94 10.85 -12.54
N LEU A 18 5.39 10.21 -11.45
CA LEU A 18 6.62 9.42 -11.43
C LEU A 18 6.57 8.29 -12.49
N SER A 19 5.45 7.59 -12.60
CA SER A 19 5.26 6.54 -13.62
C SER A 19 5.36 7.10 -15.04
N LYS A 20 4.72 8.23 -15.33
CA LYS A 20 4.78 8.88 -16.67
C LYS A 20 6.18 9.34 -17.04
N GLN A 21 7.00 9.73 -16.07
CA GLN A 21 8.39 10.09 -16.28
C GLN A 21 9.32 8.87 -16.44
N GLY A 22 8.78 7.65 -16.35
CA GLY A 22 9.56 6.43 -16.40
C GLY A 22 10.42 6.23 -15.15
N TYR A 23 10.12 6.91 -14.05
CA TYR A 23 10.88 6.84 -12.79
C TYR A 23 10.99 5.39 -12.28
N TYR A 24 9.90 4.63 -12.40
CA TYR A 24 9.85 3.24 -11.96
C TYR A 24 10.44 2.23 -12.96
N ASN A 25 10.89 2.66 -14.14
CA ASN A 25 11.41 1.75 -15.15
C ASN A 25 12.73 1.13 -14.70
N GLY A 26 12.80 -0.20 -14.71
CA GLY A 26 13.98 -0.95 -14.27
C GLY A 26 14.20 -0.99 -12.75
N ILE A 27 13.30 -0.39 -11.96
CA ILE A 27 13.34 -0.50 -10.51
C ILE A 27 12.88 -1.90 -10.09
N THR A 28 13.65 -2.53 -9.20
CA THR A 28 13.34 -3.85 -8.64
C THR A 28 12.44 -3.75 -7.42
N PHE A 29 11.67 -4.81 -7.16
CA PHE A 29 11.12 -5.07 -5.83
C PHE A 29 12.26 -5.53 -4.91
N HIS A 30 12.80 -4.60 -4.14
CA HIS A 30 14.00 -4.82 -3.33
C HIS A 30 13.70 -5.54 -2.01
N ARG A 31 12.42 -5.60 -1.60
CA ARG A 31 12.00 -6.31 -0.39
C ARG A 31 10.73 -7.09 -0.66
N VAL A 32 10.86 -8.41 -0.72
CA VAL A 32 9.77 -9.37 -0.92
C VAL A 32 9.66 -10.22 0.35
N ILE A 33 8.50 -10.18 1.01
CA ILE A 33 8.24 -11.00 2.19
C ILE A 33 6.95 -11.76 1.93
N ASN A 34 7.09 -13.07 1.69
CA ASN A 34 5.97 -13.98 1.47
C ASN A 34 4.95 -13.87 2.59
N ASP A 35 3.67 -13.94 2.23
CA ASP A 35 2.53 -13.81 3.14
C ASP A 35 2.51 -12.48 3.91
N PHE A 36 3.13 -11.43 3.36
CA PHE A 36 3.09 -10.10 3.93
C PHE A 36 2.93 -9.03 2.86
N MET A 37 4.01 -8.70 2.15
CA MET A 37 4.00 -7.65 1.12
C MET A 37 5.21 -7.70 0.20
N VAL A 38 5.06 -7.04 -0.94
CA VAL A 38 6.09 -6.85 -1.96
C VAL A 38 6.35 -5.34 -2.09
N GLN A 39 7.55 -4.88 -1.74
CA GLN A 39 7.92 -3.46 -1.70
C GLN A 39 8.92 -3.10 -2.81
N GLY A 40 8.64 -1.97 -3.47
CA GLY A 40 9.41 -1.43 -4.59
C GLY A 40 9.41 0.10 -4.60
N GLY A 41 9.82 0.68 -5.73
CA GLY A 41 9.81 2.12 -5.93
C GLY A 41 11.04 2.88 -5.39
N ASP A 42 12.11 2.17 -5.00
CA ASP A 42 13.42 2.76 -4.66
C ASP A 42 14.40 2.57 -5.82
N PRO A 43 14.84 3.65 -6.51
CA PRO A 43 15.82 3.56 -7.60
C PRO A 43 17.17 2.96 -7.19
N THR A 44 17.51 3.04 -5.89
CA THR A 44 18.77 2.52 -5.35
C THR A 44 18.67 1.06 -4.89
N ALA A 45 17.45 0.51 -4.83
CA ALA A 45 17.14 -0.83 -4.30
C ALA A 45 17.67 -1.09 -2.87
N THR A 46 17.88 -0.04 -2.06
CA THR A 46 18.41 -0.17 -0.71
C THR A 46 17.33 -0.12 0.37
N GLY A 47 16.12 0.32 0.01
CA GLY A 47 15.04 0.67 0.93
C GLY A 47 15.20 2.06 1.55
N MET A 48 16.30 2.77 1.28
CA MET A 48 16.59 4.11 1.83
C MET A 48 16.49 5.23 0.81
N GLY A 49 16.38 4.90 -0.49
CA GLY A 49 16.28 5.88 -1.56
C GLY A 49 14.85 6.17 -1.99
N GLY A 50 14.73 7.00 -3.02
CA GLY A 50 13.44 7.37 -3.59
C GLY A 50 12.96 8.75 -3.15
N GLU A 51 12.36 9.48 -4.08
CA GLU A 51 11.90 10.86 -3.87
C GLU A 51 10.54 11.05 -4.51
N SER A 52 9.70 11.91 -3.93
CA SER A 52 8.42 12.24 -4.52
C SER A 52 8.59 13.14 -5.76
N ILE A 53 7.53 13.24 -6.57
CA ILE A 53 7.47 14.21 -7.67
C ILE A 53 7.59 15.67 -7.20
N TYR A 54 7.37 15.93 -5.91
CA TYR A 54 7.42 17.26 -5.32
C TYR A 54 8.85 17.67 -4.90
N GLY A 55 9.82 16.77 -4.97
CA GLY A 55 11.21 17.01 -4.56
C GLY A 55 11.46 16.95 -3.05
N GLU A 56 10.43 16.66 -2.25
CA GLU A 56 10.50 16.50 -0.80
C GLU A 56 9.48 15.45 -0.32
N PRO A 57 9.63 14.88 0.88
CA PRO A 57 8.63 13.98 1.44
C PRO A 57 7.28 14.68 1.62
N PHE A 58 6.18 13.93 1.49
CA PHE A 58 4.83 14.48 1.63
C PHE A 58 3.96 13.74 2.65
N GLU A 59 2.88 14.39 3.03
CA GLU A 59 1.91 13.97 4.05
C GLU A 59 1.20 12.65 3.73
N ASP A 60 0.71 11.98 4.77
CA ASP A 60 -0.20 10.85 4.64
C ASP A 60 -1.64 11.28 4.32
N GLU A 61 -2.35 10.46 3.55
CA GLU A 61 -3.76 10.64 3.20
C GLU A 61 -4.58 9.45 3.69
N PHE A 62 -4.59 9.25 5.02
CA PHE A 62 -5.35 8.16 5.64
C PHE A 62 -6.85 8.35 5.44
N SER A 63 -7.56 7.26 5.16
CA SER A 63 -9.00 7.25 4.93
C SER A 63 -9.68 6.10 5.65
N LYS A 64 -10.96 6.28 5.98
CA LYS A 64 -11.86 5.21 6.44
C LYS A 64 -12.55 4.48 5.29
N GLU A 65 -12.15 4.76 4.06
CA GLU A 65 -12.69 4.16 2.83
C GLU A 65 -11.65 3.31 2.08
N ALA A 66 -10.39 3.35 2.50
CA ALA A 66 -9.30 2.57 1.91
C ALA A 66 -8.46 1.90 3.00
N PHE A 67 -8.21 0.60 2.84
CA PHE A 67 -7.65 -0.29 3.84
C PHE A 67 -6.63 -1.22 3.21
N ASN A 68 -5.68 -1.73 4.00
CA ASN A 68 -4.61 -2.61 3.54
C ASN A 68 -5.08 -4.06 3.37
N ILE A 69 -6.19 -4.27 2.67
CA ILE A 69 -6.67 -5.60 2.26
C ILE A 69 -5.68 -6.24 1.26
N TYR A 70 -5.77 -7.55 1.04
CA TYR A 70 -4.93 -8.23 0.05
C TYR A 70 -4.97 -7.53 -1.32
N GLY A 71 -3.79 -7.34 -1.93
CA GLY A 71 -3.62 -6.63 -3.19
C GLY A 71 -3.72 -5.10 -3.09
N ALA A 72 -3.89 -4.52 -1.91
CA ALA A 72 -3.86 -3.07 -1.73
C ALA A 72 -2.48 -2.50 -2.08
N LEU A 73 -2.47 -1.32 -2.68
CA LEU A 73 -1.27 -0.52 -2.96
C LEU A 73 -1.18 0.58 -1.91
N SER A 74 -0.06 0.60 -1.18
CA SER A 74 0.15 1.51 -0.07
C SER A 74 1.54 2.12 -0.11
N MET A 75 1.66 3.38 0.32
CA MET A 75 2.95 4.07 0.41
C MET A 75 3.82 3.47 1.51
N ALA A 76 5.08 3.18 1.20
CA ALA A 76 6.09 2.95 2.21
C ALA A 76 6.55 4.31 2.77
N ASN A 77 6.73 4.39 4.08
CA ASN A 77 7.20 5.58 4.77
C ASN A 77 8.17 5.20 5.91
N ALA A 78 8.93 6.17 6.40
CA ALA A 78 9.85 6.04 7.53
C ALA A 78 9.28 6.67 8.82
N GLY A 79 7.95 6.80 8.89
CA GLY A 79 7.22 7.54 9.91
C GLY A 79 6.19 8.50 9.29
N PRO A 80 5.37 9.17 10.12
CA PRO A 80 4.32 10.06 9.63
C PRO A 80 4.85 11.14 8.68
N HIS A 81 4.15 11.38 7.59
CA HIS A 81 4.43 12.42 6.59
C HIS A 81 5.79 12.29 5.88
N THR A 82 6.26 11.06 5.68
CA THR A 82 7.53 10.79 4.98
C THR A 82 7.35 10.02 3.68
N ASN A 83 6.23 10.23 2.99
CA ASN A 83 5.95 9.55 1.73
C ASN A 83 6.89 10.08 0.62
N GLY A 84 7.51 9.16 -0.12
CA GLY A 84 8.43 9.46 -1.23
C GLY A 84 7.95 8.81 -2.54
N SER A 85 8.76 7.91 -3.11
CA SER A 85 8.39 7.12 -4.28
C SER A 85 8.08 5.65 -3.96
N GLN A 86 8.52 5.15 -2.81
CA GLN A 86 8.41 3.75 -2.45
C GLN A 86 6.95 3.38 -2.10
N PHE A 87 6.54 2.20 -2.55
CA PHE A 87 5.23 1.64 -2.28
C PHE A 87 5.35 0.13 -2.07
N PHE A 88 4.32 -0.47 -1.49
CA PHE A 88 4.20 -1.92 -1.38
C PHE A 88 2.82 -2.40 -1.84
N ILE A 89 2.78 -3.66 -2.24
CA ILE A 89 1.56 -4.40 -2.55
C ILE A 89 1.36 -5.43 -1.43
N VAL A 90 0.19 -5.43 -0.81
CA VAL A 90 -0.15 -6.39 0.25
C VAL A 90 -0.34 -7.78 -0.34
N GLN A 91 0.32 -8.79 0.24
CA GLN A 91 0.27 -10.19 -0.21
C GLN A 91 -0.27 -11.14 0.87
N MET A 92 -0.45 -10.68 2.12
CA MET A 92 -1.01 -11.54 3.16
C MET A 92 -2.46 -11.93 2.82
N ASN A 93 -2.72 -13.23 2.67
CA ASN A 93 -4.00 -13.78 2.23
C ASN A 93 -4.89 -14.32 3.37
N GLU A 94 -4.39 -14.31 4.61
CA GLU A 94 -5.12 -14.74 5.80
C GLU A 94 -4.92 -13.76 6.96
N VAL A 95 -5.98 -13.42 7.69
CA VAL A 95 -5.91 -12.63 8.93
C VAL A 95 -6.36 -13.49 10.10
N PRO A 96 -5.59 -13.58 11.21
CA PRO A 96 -6.00 -14.39 12.37
C PRO A 96 -7.36 -13.97 12.93
N GLU A 97 -8.21 -14.95 13.31
CA GLU A 97 -9.55 -14.68 13.87
C GLU A 97 -9.53 -13.73 15.07
N SER A 98 -8.52 -13.86 15.95
CA SER A 98 -8.36 -12.98 17.10
C SER A 98 -8.17 -11.52 16.70
N MET A 99 -7.53 -11.25 15.56
CA MET A 99 -7.36 -9.92 15.01
C MET A 99 -8.65 -9.42 14.36
N LEU A 100 -9.40 -10.28 13.66
CA LEU A 100 -10.72 -9.93 13.12
C LEU A 100 -11.70 -9.49 14.22
N SER A 101 -11.73 -10.21 15.34
CA SER A 101 -12.52 -9.80 16.51
C SER A 101 -12.08 -8.45 17.05
N GLN A 102 -10.77 -8.20 17.17
CA GLN A 102 -10.23 -6.91 17.62
C GLN A 102 -10.60 -5.75 16.68
N LEU A 103 -10.67 -5.98 15.37
CA LEU A 103 -11.08 -4.95 14.41
C LEU A 103 -12.56 -4.60 14.56
N ALA A 104 -13.42 -5.61 14.71
CA ALA A 104 -14.85 -5.41 14.96
C ALA A 104 -15.08 -4.62 16.26
N ASP A 105 -14.44 -5.03 17.35
CA ASP A 105 -14.51 -4.35 18.64
C ASP A 105 -13.87 -2.94 18.60
N GLY A 106 -12.85 -2.77 17.75
CA GLY A 106 -12.12 -1.52 17.53
C GLY A 106 -12.84 -0.51 16.64
N GLY A 107 -14.02 -0.85 16.11
CA GLY A 107 -14.86 0.05 15.32
C GLY A 107 -14.51 0.15 13.84
N TRP A 108 -13.79 -0.82 13.28
CA TRP A 108 -13.65 -0.93 11.81
C TRP A 108 -15.02 -1.21 11.19
N PRO A 109 -15.31 -0.68 9.99
CA PRO A 109 -16.58 -0.96 9.32
C PRO A 109 -16.74 -2.46 9.07
N GLU A 110 -17.93 -3.00 9.36
CA GLU A 110 -18.25 -4.42 9.15
C GLU A 110 -17.89 -4.94 7.75
N PRO A 111 -18.14 -4.20 6.63
CA PRO A 111 -17.74 -4.66 5.31
C PRO A 111 -16.23 -4.88 5.17
N ILE A 112 -15.43 -4.13 5.91
CA ILE A 112 -13.97 -4.19 5.87
C ILE A 112 -13.45 -5.34 6.72
N VAL A 113 -14.02 -5.57 7.90
CA VAL A 113 -13.72 -6.76 8.71
C VAL A 113 -14.01 -8.04 7.90
N LYS A 114 -15.14 -8.05 7.19
CA LYS A 114 -15.50 -9.15 6.28
C LYS A 114 -14.50 -9.29 5.13
N ALA A 115 -14.09 -8.20 4.50
CA ALA A 115 -13.08 -8.24 3.43
C ALA A 115 -11.74 -8.84 3.92
N TYR A 116 -11.29 -8.47 5.13
CA TYR A 116 -10.10 -9.06 5.74
C TYR A 116 -10.24 -10.55 6.00
N ALA A 117 -11.42 -11.00 6.44
CA ALA A 117 -11.70 -12.42 6.66
C ALA A 117 -11.72 -13.23 5.35
N GLU A 118 -12.23 -12.64 4.27
CA GLU A 118 -12.40 -13.33 2.98
C GLU A 118 -11.15 -13.33 2.11
N THR A 119 -10.38 -12.25 2.14
CA THR A 119 -9.29 -12.02 1.18
C THR A 119 -7.92 -11.88 1.81
N GLY A 120 -7.85 -11.69 3.13
CA GLY A 120 -6.61 -11.37 3.83
C GLY A 120 -6.27 -9.88 3.82
N GLY A 121 -5.12 -9.56 4.38
CA GLY A 121 -4.55 -8.22 4.37
C GLY A 121 -3.70 -7.95 5.61
N THR A 122 -3.29 -6.70 5.78
CA THR A 122 -2.41 -6.27 6.87
C THR A 122 -3.07 -5.13 7.66
N PRO A 123 -4.13 -5.42 8.44
CA PRO A 123 -4.93 -4.38 9.11
C PRO A 123 -4.15 -3.54 10.13
N TRP A 124 -3.04 -4.05 10.67
CA TRP A 124 -2.16 -3.28 11.58
C TRP A 124 -1.37 -2.16 10.87
N LEU A 125 -1.41 -2.10 9.54
CA LEU A 125 -0.85 -1.02 8.70
C LEU A 125 -1.90 0.05 8.36
N ASP A 126 -3.18 -0.20 8.64
CA ASP A 126 -4.23 0.80 8.46
C ASP A 126 -3.93 2.04 9.31
N GLN A 127 -4.16 3.22 8.73
CA GLN A 127 -3.88 4.52 9.36
C GLN A 127 -2.40 4.72 9.74
N LYS A 128 -1.48 3.93 9.16
CA LYS A 128 -0.03 4.13 9.22
C LYS A 128 0.59 4.29 7.85
N HIS A 129 -0.01 3.68 6.84
CA HIS A 129 0.39 3.78 5.45
C HIS A 129 -0.80 4.25 4.60
N THR A 130 -0.52 5.16 3.67
CA THR A 130 -1.54 5.70 2.76
C THR A 130 -1.88 4.67 1.70
N VAL A 131 -3.09 4.11 1.78
CA VAL A 131 -3.64 3.21 0.75
C VAL A 131 -4.16 4.06 -0.40
N PHE A 132 -3.60 3.88 -1.60
CA PHE A 132 -3.91 4.72 -2.76
C PHE A 132 -4.37 3.95 -4.00
N GLY A 133 -4.42 2.62 -3.91
CA GLY A 133 -4.95 1.79 -4.97
C GLY A 133 -5.16 0.33 -4.57
N GLN A 134 -5.63 -0.45 -5.54
CA GLN A 134 -5.96 -1.86 -5.39
C GLN A 134 -5.58 -2.63 -6.67
N LEU A 135 -5.04 -3.83 -6.50
CA LEU A 135 -4.84 -4.81 -7.56
C LEU A 135 -6.20 -5.36 -8.02
N ILE A 136 -6.46 -5.31 -9.32
CA ILE A 136 -7.73 -5.74 -9.95
C ILE A 136 -7.53 -6.97 -10.83
N GLU A 137 -6.33 -7.10 -11.41
CA GLU A 137 -5.88 -8.16 -12.30
C GLU A 137 -4.37 -8.37 -12.03
N GLY A 138 -3.83 -9.54 -12.40
CA GLY A 138 -2.41 -9.88 -12.19
C GLY A 138 -2.11 -10.47 -10.81
N LYS A 139 -3.08 -11.18 -10.21
CA LYS A 139 -2.89 -11.88 -8.93
C LYS A 139 -1.84 -12.99 -9.05
N ASP A 140 -1.84 -13.70 -10.17
CA ASP A 140 -0.81 -14.67 -10.56
C ASP A 140 0.60 -14.06 -10.51
N THR A 141 0.79 -12.87 -11.11
CA THR A 141 2.09 -12.16 -11.05
C THR A 141 2.50 -11.75 -9.64
N LEU A 142 1.55 -11.52 -8.73
CA LEU A 142 1.86 -11.22 -7.33
C LEU A 142 2.26 -12.49 -6.55
N GLU A 143 1.85 -13.68 -6.99
CA GLU A 143 2.12 -14.96 -6.33
C GLU A 143 3.34 -15.70 -6.92
N ASP A 144 3.79 -15.32 -8.13
CA ASP A 144 4.99 -15.85 -8.81
C ASP A 144 6.32 -15.38 -8.16
#